data_AF-A0A8T4KCG0-F1
#
_entry.id   AF-A0A8T4KCG0-F1
#
_cell.length_a   1.000
_cell.length_b   1.000
_cell.length_c   1.000
_cell.angle_alpha   90.00
_cell.angle_beta   90.00
_cell.angle_gamma   90.00
#
_symmetry.space_group_name_H-M   'P 1'
#
loop_
_entity.id
_entity.type
_entity.pdbx_description
1 polymer ?
#
loop_
_entity_poly.entity_id
_entity_poly.type
_entity_poly.pdbx_seq_one_letter_code
_entity_poly.pdbx_strand_id
1 'polypeptide(L)'
;MGRLTCKLDSSHTFHPKTNPPEVEGKCNHDSGELYVRKDDDPKVVERRLNEYNAALPVVDFYAKQGRLLTVNGVAGIPDISTVLAYQVGFVLAEVERLHGRDPALIMDKMVQFYKS
;
A
#
# COMPACT_ATOMS: atom_id res chain seq x y z
N MET A 1 -9.09 8.15 -15.21
CA MET A 1 -10.01 8.34 -14.07
C MET A 1 -9.49 7.54 -12.91
N GLY A 2 -9.31 8.16 -11.74
CA GLY A 2 -8.69 7.57 -10.55
C GLY A 2 -9.71 7.37 -9.42
N ARG A 3 -9.28 7.61 -8.19
CA ARG A 3 -10.11 7.50 -6.99
C ARG A 3 -11.18 8.58 -6.92
N LEU A 4 -12.40 8.18 -6.55
CA LEU A 4 -13.47 9.06 -6.10
C LEU A 4 -13.52 9.03 -4.57
N THR A 5 -13.79 10.18 -3.95
CA THR A 5 -13.84 10.34 -2.49
C THR A 5 -15.16 11.00 -2.11
N CYS A 6 -15.81 10.54 -1.04
CA CYS A 6 -17.00 11.20 -0.53
C CYS A 6 -16.65 12.53 0.14
N LYS A 7 -17.48 13.56 -0.09
CA LYS A 7 -17.33 14.87 0.57
C LYS A 7 -17.69 14.85 2.06
N LEU A 8 -18.56 13.93 2.50
CA LEU A 8 -19.02 13.85 3.89
C LEU A 8 -18.05 13.03 4.76
N ASP A 9 -17.54 11.93 4.23
CA ASP A 9 -16.54 11.09 4.89
C ASP A 9 -15.45 10.65 3.90
N SER A 10 -14.23 11.16 4.10
CA SER A 10 -13.10 10.89 3.22
C SER A 10 -12.59 9.43 3.25
N SER A 11 -13.04 8.61 4.22
CA SER A 11 -12.74 7.19 4.27
C SER A 11 -13.52 6.39 3.22
N HIS A 12 -14.69 6.89 2.80
CA HIS A 12 -15.48 6.30 1.73
C HIS A 12 -14.84 6.63 0.37
N THR A 13 -14.24 5.63 -0.26
CA THR A 13 -13.55 5.78 -1.55
C THR A 13 -14.02 4.75 -2.57
N PHE A 14 -14.07 5.17 -3.82
CA PHE A 14 -14.57 4.39 -4.94
C PHE A 14 -13.60 4.48 -6.11
N HIS A 15 -13.67 3.52 -7.02
CA HIS A 15 -12.94 3.55 -8.28
C HIS A 15 -13.88 3.21 -9.42
N PRO A 16 -13.99 4.05 -10.48
CA PRO A 16 -15.01 3.89 -11.52
C PRO A 16 -15.05 2.53 -12.23
N LYS A 17 -13.95 1.75 -12.19
CA LYS A 17 -13.87 0.44 -12.85
C LYS A 17 -13.87 -0.75 -11.88
N THR A 18 -13.23 -0.62 -10.73
CA THR A 18 -12.93 -1.76 -9.85
C THR A 18 -13.76 -1.73 -8.56
N ASN A 19 -14.31 -0.58 -8.20
CA ASN A 19 -15.23 -0.41 -7.08
C ASN A 19 -16.16 0.78 -7.38
N PRO A 20 -17.02 0.69 -8.41
CA PRO A 20 -17.87 1.81 -8.82
C PRO A 20 -18.95 2.08 -7.76
N PRO A 21 -19.41 3.34 -7.61
CA PRO A 21 -20.60 3.62 -6.82
C PRO A 21 -21.84 2.99 -7.48
N GLU A 22 -22.85 2.68 -6.68
CA GLU A 22 -24.13 2.14 -7.19
C GLU A 22 -24.90 3.20 -7.98
N VAL A 23 -24.81 4.46 -7.54
CA VAL A 23 -25.40 5.62 -8.21
C VAL A 23 -24.29 6.59 -8.58
N GLU A 24 -24.26 7.01 -9.84
CA GLU A 24 -23.23 7.91 -10.35
C GLU A 24 -23.15 9.20 -9.51
N GLY A 25 -21.94 9.53 -9.05
CA GLY A 25 -21.67 10.72 -8.24
C GLY A 25 -22.16 10.66 -6.79
N LYS A 26 -22.65 9.51 -6.31
CA LYS A 26 -23.21 9.35 -4.95
C LYS A 26 -22.48 8.28 -4.15
N CYS A 27 -22.16 8.60 -2.90
CA CYS A 27 -21.61 7.64 -1.96
C CYS A 27 -22.67 6.60 -1.56
N ASN A 28 -22.31 5.32 -1.62
CA ASN A 28 -23.20 4.22 -1.23
C ASN A 28 -23.54 4.20 0.28
N HIS A 29 -22.76 4.90 1.13
CA HIS A 29 -22.92 4.89 2.58
C HIS A 29 -23.79 6.04 3.11
N ASP A 30 -23.60 7.24 2.57
CA ASP A 30 -24.16 8.49 3.13
C ASP A 30 -24.87 9.35 2.06
N SER A 31 -24.95 8.89 0.80
CA SER A 31 -25.50 9.64 -0.35
C SER A 31 -24.81 10.99 -0.63
N GLY A 32 -23.67 11.25 0.00
CA GLY A 32 -22.83 12.41 -0.23
C GLY A 32 -22.28 12.45 -1.64
N GLU A 33 -21.93 13.64 -2.09
CA GLU A 33 -21.33 13.84 -3.42
C GLU A 33 -19.92 13.23 -3.47
N LEU A 34 -19.65 12.50 -4.55
CA LEU A 34 -18.32 11.98 -4.85
C LEU A 34 -17.53 12.98 -5.71
N TYR A 35 -16.27 13.18 -5.38
CA TYR A 35 -15.36 14.04 -6.14
C TYR A 35 -13.99 13.37 -6.34
N VAL A 36 -13.26 13.82 -7.37
CA VAL A 36 -11.85 13.43 -7.57
C VAL A 36 -10.98 14.41 -6.80
N ARG A 37 -10.06 13.90 -5.98
CA ARG A 37 -9.15 14.77 -5.22
C ARG A 37 -8.09 15.38 -6.14
N LYS A 38 -7.61 16.57 -5.77
CA LYS A 38 -6.60 17.31 -6.56
C LYS A 38 -5.29 16.54 -6.75
N ASP A 39 -4.91 15.69 -5.79
CA ASP A 39 -3.70 14.85 -5.87
C ASP A 39 -3.82 13.68 -6.85
N ASP A 40 -5.04 13.36 -7.31
CA ASP A 40 -5.32 12.34 -8.30
C ASP A 40 -5.38 12.91 -9.75
N ASP A 41 -5.03 14.19 -9.95
CA ASP A 41 -4.87 14.81 -11.27
C ASP A 41 -3.67 14.18 -12.01
N PRO A 42 -3.79 13.81 -13.29
CA PRO A 42 -2.72 13.14 -14.04
C PRO A 42 -1.38 13.88 -14.03
N LYS A 43 -1.37 15.22 -14.10
CA LYS A 43 -0.13 16.01 -14.06
C LYS A 43 0.51 15.95 -12.68
N VAL A 44 -0.31 15.91 -11.62
CA VAL A 44 0.18 15.77 -10.25
C VAL A 44 0.72 14.36 -10.01
N VAL A 45 0.04 13.34 -10.52
CA VAL A 45 0.50 11.94 -10.47
C VAL A 45 1.84 11.79 -11.18
N GLU A 46 1.96 12.31 -12.41
CA GLU A 46 3.20 12.26 -13.18
C GLU A 46 4.36 12.95 -12.45
N ARG A 47 4.14 14.15 -11.92
CA ARG A 47 5.16 14.86 -11.12
C ARG A 47 5.61 14.02 -9.92
N ARG A 48 4.66 13.45 -9.16
CA ARG A 48 4.97 12.60 -7.99
C ARG A 48 5.72 11.33 -8.37
N LEU A 49 5.41 10.73 -9.51
CA LEU A 49 6.13 9.56 -10.03
C LEU A 49 7.58 9.92 -10.40
N ASN A 50 7.80 11.09 -11.01
CA ASN A 50 9.15 11.56 -11.32
C ASN A 50 9.96 11.83 -10.05
N GLU A 51 9.36 12.47 -9.04
CA GLU A 51 9.97 12.68 -7.72
C GLU A 51 10.29 11.35 -7.01
N TYR A 52 9.35 10.39 -7.04
CA TYR A 52 9.56 9.04 -6.48
C TYR A 52 10.68 8.27 -7.19
N ASN A 53 10.74 8.33 -8.52
CA ASN A 53 11.81 7.67 -9.29
C ASN A 53 13.18 8.28 -9.00
N ALA A 54 13.26 9.58 -8.69
CA ALA A 54 14.49 10.19 -8.22
C ALA A 54 14.92 9.70 -6.81
N ALA A 55 13.99 9.16 -6.02
CA ALA A 55 14.22 8.59 -4.69
C ALA A 55 14.60 7.09 -4.70
N LEU A 56 14.87 6.49 -5.87
CA LEU A 56 15.43 5.14 -6.00
C LEU A 56 16.80 4.87 -5.33
N PRO A 57 17.61 5.83 -4.82
CA PRO A 57 18.83 5.50 -4.08
C PRO A 57 18.63 4.57 -2.88
N VAL A 58 17.43 4.54 -2.27
CA VAL A 58 17.11 3.62 -1.18
C VAL A 58 16.97 2.16 -1.66
N VAL A 59 16.46 1.96 -2.89
CA VAL A 59 16.34 0.62 -3.49
C VAL A 59 17.73 0.03 -3.72
N ASP A 60 18.63 0.81 -4.32
CA ASP A 60 20.02 0.39 -4.56
C ASP A 60 20.77 0.10 -3.25
N PHE A 61 20.50 0.88 -2.19
CA PHE A 61 21.09 0.67 -0.87
C PHE A 61 20.74 -0.72 -0.30
N TYR A 62 19.46 -1.11 -0.32
CA TYR A 62 19.04 -2.42 0.17
C TYR A 62 19.42 -3.56 -0.78
N ALA A 63 19.43 -3.32 -2.10
CA ALA A 63 19.88 -4.29 -3.09
C ALA A 63 21.35 -4.69 -2.87
N LYS A 64 22.25 -3.71 -2.69
CA LYS A 64 23.68 -3.96 -2.43
C LYS A 64 23.95 -4.73 -1.14
N GLN A 65 23.04 -4.67 -0.17
CA GLN A 65 23.11 -5.44 1.07
C GLN A 65 22.51 -6.85 0.96
N GLY A 66 21.92 -7.20 -0.19
CA GLY A 66 21.17 -8.45 -0.35
C GLY A 66 19.88 -8.50 0.48
N ARG A 67 19.32 -7.34 0.84
CA ARG A 67 18.13 -7.20 1.71
C ARG A 67 16.88 -6.75 0.97
N LEU A 68 16.93 -6.68 -0.35
CA LEU A 68 15.79 -6.29 -1.19
C LEU A 68 15.03 -7.53 -1.66
N LEU A 69 13.75 -7.60 -1.32
CA LEU A 69 12.79 -8.52 -1.93
C LEU A 69 11.81 -7.71 -2.78
N THR A 70 11.52 -8.16 -4.00
CA THR A 70 10.63 -7.48 -4.94
C THR A 70 9.33 -8.27 -5.10
N VAL A 71 8.20 -7.54 -5.18
CA VAL A 71 6.87 -8.10 -5.43
C VAL A 71 6.24 -7.36 -6.61
N ASN A 72 5.56 -8.08 -7.50
CA ASN A 72 4.81 -7.48 -8.59
C ASN A 72 3.53 -6.81 -8.06
N GLY A 73 3.46 -5.49 -8.15
CA GLY A 73 2.33 -4.69 -7.65
C GLY A 73 1.10 -4.60 -8.57
N VAL A 74 1.08 -5.29 -9.71
CA VAL A 74 -0.02 -5.21 -10.70
C VAL A 74 -1.05 -6.35 -10.55
N ALA A 75 -0.78 -7.35 -9.72
CA ALA A 75 -1.69 -8.47 -9.47
C ALA A 75 -2.88 -8.10 -8.56
N GLY A 76 -3.82 -9.02 -8.36
CA GLY A 76 -4.94 -8.82 -7.44
C GLY A 76 -4.47 -8.64 -6.00
N ILE A 77 -5.22 -7.89 -5.18
CA ILE A 77 -4.90 -7.70 -3.76
C ILE A 77 -4.66 -9.03 -3.03
N PRO A 78 -5.49 -10.09 -3.21
CA PRO A 78 -5.23 -11.39 -2.59
C PRO A 78 -3.88 -11.99 -2.99
N ASP A 79 -3.56 -11.96 -4.30
CA ASP A 79 -2.31 -12.52 -4.81
C ASP A 79 -1.08 -11.79 -4.26
N ILE A 80 -1.13 -10.45 -4.27
CA ILE A 80 -0.05 -9.62 -3.71
C ILE A 80 0.09 -9.88 -2.21
N SER A 81 -1.02 -9.95 -1.48
CA SER A 81 -1.04 -10.21 -0.03
C SER A 81 -0.41 -11.56 0.31
N THR A 82 -0.73 -12.59 -0.47
CA THR A 82 -0.14 -13.92 -0.34
C THR A 82 1.37 -13.89 -0.54
N VAL A 83 1.85 -13.25 -1.62
CA VAL A 83 3.31 -13.16 -1.89
C VAL A 83 4.02 -12.39 -0.77
N LEU A 84 3.44 -11.29 -0.30
CA LEU A 84 3.99 -10.52 0.82
C LEU A 84 4.07 -11.37 2.09
N ALA A 85 3.02 -12.10 2.44
CA ALA A 85 3.00 -12.97 3.62
C ALA A 85 4.10 -14.05 3.55
N TYR A 86 4.29 -14.67 2.39
CA TYR A 86 5.37 -15.64 2.18
C TYR A 86 6.76 -15.01 2.35
N GLN A 87 7.00 -13.84 1.74
CA GLN A 87 8.30 -13.16 1.85
C GLN A 87 8.60 -12.71 3.28
N VAL A 88 7.60 -12.18 4.00
CA VAL A 88 7.75 -11.81 5.41
C VAL A 88 8.03 -13.04 6.27
N GLY A 89 7.30 -14.14 6.05
CA GLY A 89 7.52 -15.40 6.77
C GLY A 89 8.94 -15.95 6.56
N PHE A 90 9.45 -15.89 5.34
CA PHE A 90 10.84 -16.26 5.02
C PHE A 90 11.85 -15.41 5.80
N VAL A 91 11.69 -14.09 5.82
CA VAL A 91 12.58 -13.18 6.57
C VAL A 91 12.53 -13.46 8.07
N LEU A 92 11.34 -13.69 8.63
CA LEU A 92 11.19 -14.00 10.05
C LEU A 92 11.89 -15.31 10.44
N ALA A 93 11.74 -16.36 9.63
CA ALA A 93 12.42 -17.63 9.84
C ALA A 93 13.95 -17.47 9.78
N GLU A 94 14.45 -16.65 8.86
CA GLU A 94 15.89 -16.37 8.75
C GLU A 94 16.42 -15.55 9.94
N VAL A 95 15.64 -14.59 10.46
CA VAL A 95 16.00 -13.83 11.66
C VAL A 95 16.06 -14.73 12.90
N GLU A 96 15.12 -15.64 13.05
CA GLU A 96 15.15 -16.65 14.12
C GLU A 96 16.41 -17.51 14.00
N ARG A 97 16.68 -18.04 12.80
CA ARG A 97 17.85 -18.88 12.53
C ARG A 97 19.19 -18.18 12.80
N LEU A 98 19.33 -16.93 12.37
CA LEU A 98 20.60 -16.17 12.47
C LEU A 98 20.84 -15.55 13.84
N HIS A 99 19.77 -15.18 14.55
CA HIS A 99 19.89 -14.35 15.77
C HIS A 99 19.26 -14.99 17.01
N GLY A 100 18.63 -16.16 16.90
CA GLY A 100 17.93 -16.81 18.01
C GLY A 100 16.79 -15.96 18.57
N ARG A 101 16.26 -15.02 17.77
CA ARG A 101 15.18 -14.13 18.19
C ARG A 101 13.85 -14.73 17.77
N ASP A 102 12.98 -14.94 18.76
CA ASP A 102 11.60 -15.37 18.55
C ASP A 102 10.87 -14.37 17.62
N PRO A 103 10.41 -14.80 16.43
CA PRO A 103 9.63 -13.99 15.51
C PRO A 103 8.38 -13.38 16.13
N ALA A 104 7.72 -14.08 17.07
CA ALA A 104 6.52 -13.58 17.74
C ALA A 104 6.81 -12.30 18.51
N LEU A 105 7.97 -12.23 19.19
CA LEU A 105 8.38 -11.05 19.95
C LEU A 105 8.69 -9.85 19.04
N ILE A 106 9.22 -10.09 17.83
CA ILE A 106 9.46 -9.05 16.83
C ILE A 106 8.11 -8.50 16.33
N MET A 107 7.18 -9.40 16.04
CA MET A 107 5.88 -9.04 15.52
C MET A 107 5.03 -8.28 16.54
N ASP A 108 5.06 -8.70 17.81
CA ASP A 108 4.42 -7.97 18.91
C ASP A 108 4.96 -6.54 19.05
N LYS A 109 6.29 -6.36 18.98
CA LYS A 109 6.89 -5.01 19.01
C LYS A 109 6.46 -4.16 17.82
N MET A 110 6.37 -4.73 16.61
CA MET A 110 5.86 -4.01 15.44
C MET A 110 4.40 -3.60 15.62
N VAL A 111 3.55 -4.51 16.10
CA VAL A 111 2.13 -4.22 16.35
C VAL A 111 1.96 -3.14 17.42
N GLN A 112 2.77 -3.14 18.48
CA GLN A 112 2.75 -2.08 19.51
C GLN A 112 3.16 -0.72 18.94
N PHE A 113 4.22 -0.67 18.11
CA PHE A 113 4.64 0.57 17.44
C PHE A 113 3.57 1.16 16.51
N TYR A 114 2.82 0.31 15.80
CA TYR A 114 1.72 0.78 14.92
C TYR A 114 0.44 1.18 15.68
N LYS A 115 0.34 0.84 16.97
CA LYS A 115 -0.78 1.21 17.85
C LYS A 115 -0.49 2.47 18.68
N SER A 116 0.75 2.97 18.69
CA SER A 116 1.17 4.21 19.35
C SER A 116 1.15 5.40 18.40
#